data_AF-A0A7S4VMM0-F1
#
_entry.id   AF-A0A7S4VMM0-F1
#
_cell.length_a   1.000
_cell.length_b   1.000
_cell.length_c   1.000
_cell.angle_alpha   90.00
_cell.angle_beta   90.00
_cell.angle_gamma   90.00
#
_symmetry.space_group_name_H-M   'P 1'
#
loop_
_entity.id
_entity.type
_entity.pdbx_description
1 polymer ?
#
loop_
_entity_poly.entity_id
_entity_poly.type
_entity_poly.pdbx_seq_one_letter_code
_entity_poly.pdbx_strand_id
1 'polypeptide(L)'
;CNAAISACGKAAEWQLALFLLASIPGLGLSPDVISFSAAISACEKAARWQQTLELFAFLPSLRLNHDIIICNAAVSVCEKAAKWQLALALFAALPMLGLSPDVVTCSAAISACEKAAK
;
A
#
# COMPACT_ATOMS: atom_id res chain seq x y z
N CYS A 1 12.78 -14.34 -3.87
CA CYS A 1 11.93 -13.66 -2.86
C CYS A 1 10.73 -12.96 -3.48
N ASN A 2 10.91 -12.09 -4.48
CA ASN A 2 9.82 -11.30 -5.07
C ASN A 2 8.64 -12.14 -5.60
N ALA A 3 8.91 -13.29 -6.24
CA ALA A 3 7.86 -14.19 -6.72
C ALA A 3 6.99 -14.78 -5.59
N ALA A 4 7.60 -15.12 -4.45
CA ALA A 4 6.88 -15.65 -3.29
C ALA A 4 6.01 -14.56 -2.62
N ILE A 5 6.54 -13.34 -2.48
CA ILE A 5 5.76 -12.20 -1.94
C ILE A 5 4.62 -11.84 -2.90
N SER A 6 4.86 -11.86 -4.22
CA SER A 6 3.83 -11.63 -5.23
C SER A 6 2.72 -12.70 -5.18
N ALA A 7 3.07 -13.97 -4.94
CA ALA A 7 2.09 -15.03 -4.72
C ALA A 7 1.25 -14.78 -3.45
N CYS A 8 1.86 -14.31 -2.36
CA CYS A 8 1.14 -13.92 -1.14
C CYS A 8 0.17 -12.76 -1.41
N GLY A 9 0.57 -11.80 -2.25
CA GLY A 9 -0.29 -10.72 -2.73
C GLY A 9 -1.53 -11.21 -3.49
N LYS A 10 -1.46 -12.37 -4.16
CA LYS A 10 -2.63 -12.99 -4.81
C LYS A 10 -3.51 -13.76 -3.83
N ALA A 11 -2.91 -14.41 -2.84
CA ALA A 11 -3.61 -15.21 -1.83
C ALA A 11 -4.17 -14.41 -0.64
N ALA A 12 -3.92 -13.09 -0.58
CA ALA A 12 -4.23 -12.23 0.58
C ALA A 12 -3.56 -12.67 1.89
N GLU A 13 -2.46 -13.44 1.77
CA GLU A 13 -1.64 -13.93 2.88
C GLU A 13 -0.68 -12.85 3.38
N TRP A 14 -1.23 -11.80 3.98
CA TRP A 14 -0.47 -10.61 4.39
C TRP A 14 0.63 -10.92 5.43
N GLN A 15 0.38 -11.88 6.33
CA GLN A 15 1.34 -12.27 7.36
C GLN A 15 2.58 -12.90 6.74
N LEU A 16 2.39 -13.82 5.79
CA LEU A 16 3.47 -14.47 5.07
C LEU A 16 4.20 -13.46 4.17
N ALA A 17 3.48 -12.54 3.53
CA ALA A 17 4.08 -11.48 2.73
C ALA A 17 5.02 -10.58 3.56
N LEU A 18 4.58 -10.17 4.76
CA LEU A 18 5.39 -9.37 5.69
C LEU A 18 6.59 -10.14 6.23
N PHE A 19 6.38 -11.41 6.60
CA PHE A 19 7.47 -12.28 7.07
C PHE A 19 8.56 -12.43 6.01
N LEU A 20 8.15 -12.70 4.77
CA LEU A 20 9.06 -12.81 3.64
C LEU A 20 9.79 -11.49 3.38
N LEU A 21 9.08 -10.35 3.40
CA LEU A 21 9.68 -9.02 3.23
C LEU A 21 10.74 -8.74 4.31
N ALA A 22 10.45 -9.07 5.58
CA ALA A 22 11.37 -8.91 6.70
C ALA A 22 12.58 -9.86 6.65
N SER A 23 12.42 -11.01 6.00
CA SER A 23 13.51 -12.00 5.84
C SER A 23 14.54 -11.64 4.76
N ILE A 24 14.20 -10.74 3.82
CA ILE A 24 15.05 -10.37 2.67
C ILE A 24 16.45 -9.87 3.11
N PRO A 25 16.59 -8.94 4.06
CA PRO A 25 17.90 -8.48 4.53
C PRO A 25 18.76 -9.60 5.14
N GLY A 26 18.13 -10.57 5.81
CA GLY A 26 18.82 -11.73 6.40
C GLY A 26 19.40 -12.69 5.36
N LEU A 27 18.94 -12.61 4.10
CA LEU A 27 19.46 -13.36 2.96
C LEU A 27 20.57 -12.60 2.21
N GLY A 28 21.00 -11.44 2.70
CA GLY A 28 21.96 -10.57 2.00
C GLY A 28 21.39 -9.86 0.78
N LEU A 29 20.07 -9.80 0.66
CA LEU A 29 19.34 -9.13 -0.42
C LEU A 29 18.74 -7.82 0.09
N SER A 30 18.52 -6.85 -0.81
CA SER A 30 17.80 -5.61 -0.48
C SER A 30 16.37 -5.68 -0.99
N PRO A 31 15.35 -5.39 -0.16
CA PRO A 31 13.99 -5.31 -0.64
C PRO A 31 13.84 -4.12 -1.59
N ASP A 32 13.10 -4.33 -2.68
CA ASP A 32 12.84 -3.36 -3.74
C ASP A 32 11.37 -2.91 -3.74
N VAL A 33 11.05 -1.94 -4.59
CA VAL A 33 9.68 -1.43 -4.77
C VAL A 33 8.70 -2.56 -5.09
N ILE A 34 9.13 -3.58 -5.85
CA ILE A 34 8.29 -4.73 -6.23
C ILE A 34 7.90 -5.55 -5.00
N SER A 35 8.86 -5.83 -4.11
CA SER A 35 8.64 -6.57 -2.86
C SER A 35 7.66 -5.83 -1.94
N PHE A 36 7.83 -4.50 -1.80
CA PHE A 36 6.91 -3.67 -1.03
C PHE A 36 5.52 -3.60 -1.67
N SER A 37 5.43 -3.37 -2.97
CA SER A 37 4.15 -3.32 -3.71
C SER A 37 3.35 -4.60 -3.54
N ALA A 38 4.01 -5.76 -3.61
CA ALA A 38 3.36 -7.04 -3.37
C ALA A 38 2.89 -7.23 -1.91
N ALA A 39 3.68 -6.83 -0.92
CA ALA A 39 3.31 -6.89 0.49
C ALA A 39 2.15 -5.93 0.84
N ILE A 40 2.21 -4.70 0.32
CA ILE A 40 1.16 -3.68 0.43
C ILE A 40 -0.15 -4.18 -0.22
N SER A 41 -0.07 -4.78 -1.41
CA SER A 41 -1.23 -5.39 -2.09
C SER A 41 -1.85 -6.53 -1.27
N ALA A 42 -1.02 -7.37 -0.62
CA ALA A 42 -1.51 -8.42 0.27
C ALA A 42 -2.26 -7.83 1.47
N CYS A 43 -1.70 -6.79 2.10
CA CYS A 43 -2.32 -6.07 3.22
C CYS A 43 -3.62 -5.38 2.82
N GLU A 44 -3.67 -4.76 1.64
CA GLU A 44 -4.84 -4.09 1.08
C GLU A 44 -6.01 -5.06 0.84
N LYS A 45 -5.73 -6.24 0.28
CA LYS A 45 -6.73 -7.30 0.10
C LYS A 45 -7.24 -7.87 1.42
N ALA A 46 -6.38 -7.93 2.44
CA ALA A 46 -6.74 -8.35 3.79
C ALA A 46 -7.35 -7.22 4.65
N ALA A 47 -7.62 -6.04 4.07
CA ALA A 47 -8.14 -4.85 4.77
C ALA A 47 -7.30 -4.39 5.98
N ARG A 48 -5.98 -4.66 5.95
CA ARG A 48 -5.01 -4.36 7.01
C ARG A 48 -4.43 -2.96 6.86
N TRP A 49 -5.27 -1.94 7.07
CA TRP A 49 -4.92 -0.54 6.83
C TRP A 49 -3.68 -0.05 7.62
N GLN A 50 -3.51 -0.48 8.87
CA GLN A 50 -2.36 -0.10 9.69
C GLN A 50 -1.05 -0.57 9.08
N GLN A 51 -0.99 -1.86 8.74
CA GLN A 51 0.20 -2.47 8.13
C GLN A 51 0.51 -1.87 6.76
N THR A 52 -0.53 -1.60 5.95
CA THR A 52 -0.36 -0.93 4.66
C THR A 52 0.26 0.47 4.82
N LEU A 53 -0.21 1.27 5.77
CA LEU A 53 0.31 2.62 6.00
C LEU A 53 1.71 2.63 6.62
N GLU A 54 2.02 1.67 7.50
CA GLU A 54 3.37 1.49 8.03
C GLU A 54 4.38 1.19 6.90
N LEU A 55 4.05 0.24 6.02
CA LEU A 55 4.88 -0.07 4.85
C LEU A 55 5.00 1.13 3.90
N PHE A 56 3.91 1.86 3.68
CA PHE A 56 3.90 3.06 2.84
C PHE A 56 4.86 4.13 3.39
N ALA A 57 4.82 4.38 4.70
CA ALA A 57 5.68 5.36 5.36
C ALA A 57 7.15 4.90 5.44
N PHE A 58 7.40 3.59 5.38
CA PHE A 58 8.74 3.02 5.46
C PHE A 58 9.53 3.11 4.16
N LEU A 59 8.88 3.18 2.99
CA LEU A 59 9.54 3.24 1.67
C LEU A 59 10.63 4.34 1.54
N PRO A 60 10.37 5.60 1.92
CA PRO A 60 11.38 6.65 1.85
C PRO A 60 12.61 6.40 2.72
N SER A 61 12.45 5.67 3.85
CA SER A 61 13.57 5.32 4.73
C SER A 61 14.58 4.38 4.05
N LEU A 62 14.11 3.61 3.06
CA LEU A 62 14.92 2.75 2.20
C LEU A 62 15.37 3.43 0.90
N ARG A 63 15.14 4.74 0.77
CA ARG A 63 15.35 5.50 -0.48
C ARG A 63 14.58 4.93 -1.67
N LEU A 64 13.44 4.31 -1.41
CA LEU A 64 12.52 3.80 -2.42
C LEU A 64 11.41 4.82 -2.66
N ASN A 65 11.08 5.03 -3.93
CA ASN A 65 9.98 5.91 -4.32
C ASN A 65 8.64 5.16 -4.26
N HIS A 66 7.58 5.90 -3.95
CA HIS A 66 6.23 5.41 -4.11
C HIS A 66 5.90 5.24 -5.59
N ASP A 67 5.15 4.18 -5.90
CA ASP A 67 4.54 3.90 -7.20
C ASP A 67 3.03 4.20 -7.08
N ILE A 68 2.39 4.56 -8.19
CA ILE A 68 0.93 4.67 -8.29
C ILE A 68 0.20 3.43 -7.74
N ILE A 69 0.75 2.22 -7.92
CA ILE A 69 0.18 0.98 -7.37
C ILE A 69 0.16 1.01 -5.84
N ILE A 70 1.26 1.45 -5.22
CA ILE A 70 1.39 1.55 -3.77
C ILE A 70 0.44 2.61 -3.21
N CYS A 71 0.32 3.75 -3.89
CA CYS A 71 -0.59 4.82 -3.53
C CYS A 71 -2.06 4.40 -3.66
N ASN A 72 -2.43 3.74 -4.76
CA ASN A 72 -3.77 3.21 -4.96
C ASN A 72 -4.16 2.22 -3.87
N ALA A 73 -3.26 1.31 -3.50
CA ALA A 73 -3.50 0.36 -2.43
C ALA A 73 -3.68 1.07 -1.06
N ALA A 74 -2.88 2.10 -0.79
CA ALA A 74 -3.00 2.88 0.45
C ALA A 74 -4.33 3.65 0.54
N VAL A 75 -4.80 4.24 -0.56
CA VAL A 75 -6.11 4.93 -0.59
C VAL A 75 -7.26 3.93 -0.50
N SER A 76 -7.20 2.82 -1.26
CA SER A 76 -8.19 1.73 -1.25
C SER A 76 -8.39 1.13 0.15
N VAL A 77 -7.30 0.86 0.87
CA VAL A 77 -7.42 0.31 2.24
C VAL A 77 -7.99 1.33 3.23
N CYS A 78 -7.70 2.63 3.05
CA CYS A 78 -8.29 3.69 3.86
C CYS A 78 -9.79 3.82 3.61
N GLU A 79 -10.23 3.69 2.35
CA GLU A 79 -11.64 3.62 1.97
C GLU A 79 -12.35 2.43 2.65
N LYS A 80 -11.76 1.23 2.55
CA LYS A 80 -12.29 0.00 3.19
C LYS A 80 -12.36 0.11 4.71
N ALA A 81 -11.42 0.83 5.33
CA ALA A 81 -11.36 1.05 6.77
C ALA A 81 -12.19 2.26 7.27
N ALA A 82 -12.98 2.90 6.39
CA ALA A 82 -13.73 4.12 6.69
C ALA A 82 -12.86 5.28 7.22
N LYS A 83 -11.58 5.32 6.83
CA LYS A 83 -10.61 6.35 7.20
C LYS A 83 -10.51 7.43 6.12
N TRP A 84 -11.62 8.11 5.87
CA TRP A 84 -11.75 9.12 4.80
C TRP A 84 -10.73 10.26 4.91
N GLN A 85 -10.39 10.70 6.13
CA GLN A 85 -9.39 11.75 6.37
C GLN A 85 -8.01 11.33 5.86
N LEU A 86 -7.62 10.07 6.12
CA LEU A 86 -6.36 9.51 5.64
C LEU A 86 -6.39 9.29 4.13
N ALA A 87 -7.52 8.82 3.58
CA ALA A 87 -7.69 8.67 2.14
C ALA A 87 -7.51 10.01 1.40
N LEU A 88 -8.13 11.10 1.90
CA LEU A 88 -7.97 12.44 1.34
C LEU A 88 -6.56 12.99 1.51
N ALA A 89 -5.93 12.79 2.67
CA ALA A 89 -4.56 13.23 2.91
C ALA A 89 -3.57 12.56 1.94
N LEU A 90 -3.72 11.25 1.73
CA LEU A 90 -2.93 10.50 0.75
C LEU A 90 -3.20 10.95 -0.68
N PHE A 91 -4.47 11.16 -1.05
CA PHE A 91 -4.84 11.68 -2.36
C PHE A 91 -4.20 13.04 -2.65
N ALA A 92 -4.25 13.96 -1.68
CA ALA A 92 -3.64 15.29 -1.79
C ALA A 92 -2.10 15.23 -1.83
N ALA A 93 -1.49 14.18 -1.30
CA ALA A 93 -0.04 13.98 -1.33
C ALA A 93 0.47 13.42 -2.68
N LEU A 94 -0.40 12.87 -3.55
CA LEU A 94 0.04 12.27 -4.83
C LEU A 94 0.79 13.24 -5.75
N PRO A 95 0.30 14.47 -6.01
CA PRO A 95 1.02 15.42 -6.84
C PRO A 95 2.37 15.82 -6.23
N MET A 96 2.48 15.85 -4.90
CA MET A 96 3.72 16.14 -4.18
C MET A 96 4.76 15.02 -4.33
N LEU A 97 4.30 13.79 -4.56
CA LEU A 97 5.14 12.63 -4.88
C LEU A 97 5.48 12.55 -6.38
N GLY A 98 5.04 13.51 -7.20
CA GLY A 98 5.21 13.49 -8.65
C GLY A 98 4.34 12.45 -9.35
N LEU A 99 3.29 11.97 -8.68
CA LEU A 99 2.36 10.96 -9.20
C LEU A 99 1.03 11.60 -9.57
N SER A 100 0.48 11.19 -10.71
CA SER A 100 -0.86 11.61 -11.13
C SER A 100 -1.90 10.64 -10.57
N PRO A 101 -2.89 11.10 -9.80
CA PRO A 101 -3.99 10.25 -9.37
C PRO A 101 -4.72 9.67 -10.59
N ASP A 102 -5.08 8.40 -10.52
CA ASP A 102 -5.84 7.74 -11.58
C ASP A 102 -7.32 7.60 -11.17
N VAL A 103 -8.11 6.98 -12.05
CA VAL A 103 -9.54 6.75 -11.81
C VAL A 103 -9.77 5.91 -10.55
N VAL A 104 -8.87 4.97 -10.23
CA VAL A 104 -8.96 4.12 -9.04
C VAL A 104 -8.71 4.96 -7.80
N THR A 105 -7.69 5.83 -7.80
CA THR A 105 -7.43 6.72 -6.67
C THR A 105 -8.60 7.67 -6.42
N CYS A 106 -9.11 8.31 -7.46
CA CYS A 106 -10.22 9.27 -7.37
C CYS A 106 -11.50 8.60 -6.85
N SER A 107 -11.86 7.44 -7.41
CA SER A 107 -13.06 6.71 -7.00
C SER A 107 -12.98 6.23 -5.55
N ALA A 108 -11.83 5.72 -5.11
CA ALA A 108 -11.62 5.31 -3.73
C ALA A 108 -11.70 6.49 -2.74
N ALA A 109 -11.12 7.64 -3.09
CA ALA A 109 -11.22 8.85 -2.26
C ALA A 109 -12.66 9.37 -2.14
N ILE A 110 -13.41 9.42 -3.25
CA ILE A 110 -14.82 9.83 -3.26
C ILE A 110 -15.67 8.86 -2.43
N SER A 111 -15.49 7.55 -2.62
CA SER A 111 -16.23 6.53 -1.88
C SER A 111 -15.95 6.59 -0.38
N ALA A 112 -14.70 6.87 0.02
CA ALA A 112 -14.34 7.05 1.41
C ALA A 112 -15.10 8.23 2.04
N CYS A 113 -15.22 9.35 1.33
CA CYS A 113 -16.00 10.52 1.77
C CYS A 113 -17.50 10.22 1.86
N GLU A 114 -18.07 9.52 0.88
CA GLU A 114 -19.49 9.14 0.91
C GLU A 114 -19.81 8.25 2.12
N LYS A 115 -18.94 7.27 2.41
CA LYS A 115 -19.07 6.38 3.57
C LYS A 115 -18.95 7.11 4.91
N ALA A 116 -18.26 8.25 4.95
CA ALA A 116 -18.13 9.07 6.15
C ALA A 116 -19.36 9.93 6.44
N ALA A 117 -20.21 10.16 5.44
CA ALA A 117 -21.43 10.96 5.55
C ALA A 117 -22.67 10.13 5.96
N LYS A 118 -22.52 8.82 6.13
CA LYS A 118 -23.53 7.89 6.65
C LYS A 118 -23.26 7.56 8.12
#